data_AF-A0A8T5M9L0-F1
#
_entry.id   AF-A0A8T5M9L0-F1
#
_cell.length_a   1.000
_cell.length_b   1.000
_cell.length_c   1.000
_cell.angle_alpha   90.00
_cell.angle_beta   90.00
_cell.angle_gamma   90.00
#
_symmetry.space_group_name_H-M   'P 1'
#
loop_
_entity.id
_entity.type
_entity.pdbx_description
1 polymer ?
#
loop_
_entity_poly.entity_id
_entity_poly.type
_entity_poly.pdbx_seq_one_letter_code
_entity_poly.pdbx_strand_id
1 'polypeptide(L)'
;MKKTNLLIITLLLVISLTISITAVTDVGDVSQVLGEQFNISADKIPTDPEKIKQLYLQTQWTEFIAKSRVLGPAHAFLTKISIAFQILFAHPYEISLTLFAIIVLWFIFGTQASKIIEAKTKIKGAYAFIIGLLIAIILAQARVIKVIATFLLDLIFKPSNWWMRIIVIIIVLAVVAIEIKESQILAKRLKENKIKKTQEEAEQQLKEVKGLTKGVQKFK
;
A
#
# COMPACT_ATOMS: atom_id res chain seq x y z
N MET A 1 5.73 -18.20 -5.54
CA MET A 1 5.56 -16.74 -5.26
C MET A 1 5.09 -16.06 -6.52
N LYS A 2 4.03 -15.23 -6.46
CA LYS A 2 3.73 -14.32 -7.60
C LYS A 2 4.87 -13.32 -7.68
N LYS A 3 5.42 -13.09 -8.88
CA LYS A 3 6.56 -12.18 -9.13
C LYS A 3 6.35 -10.79 -8.52
N THR A 4 5.08 -10.37 -8.40
CA THR A 4 4.63 -9.11 -7.80
C THR A 4 4.99 -8.97 -6.32
N ASN A 5 4.89 -10.04 -5.52
CA ASN A 5 5.18 -9.96 -4.08
C ASN A 5 6.69 -9.91 -3.81
N LEU A 6 7.49 -10.59 -4.65
CA LEU A 6 8.96 -10.49 -4.60
C LEU A 6 9.37 -9.04 -4.92
N LEU A 7 8.83 -8.46 -5.98
CA LEU A 7 9.12 -7.08 -6.39
C LEU A 7 8.78 -6.05 -5.31
N ILE A 8 7.64 -6.18 -4.63
CA ILE A 8 7.25 -5.25 -3.54
C ILE A 8 8.21 -5.36 -2.36
N ILE A 9 8.62 -6.57 -1.99
CA ILE A 9 9.58 -6.80 -0.90
C ILE A 9 10.96 -6.27 -1.29
N THR A 10 11.45 -6.55 -2.50
CA THR A 10 12.74 -6.04 -2.98
C THR A 10 12.74 -4.51 -3.06
N LEU A 11 11.64 -3.91 -3.51
CA LEU A 11 11.50 -2.44 -3.57
C LEU A 11 11.54 -1.82 -2.16
N LEU A 12 10.80 -2.39 -1.20
CA LEU A 12 10.82 -1.92 0.20
C LEU A 12 12.20 -2.07 0.85
N LEU A 13 12.93 -3.15 0.53
CA LEU A 13 14.27 -3.41 1.05
C LEU A 13 15.31 -2.46 0.44
N VAL A 14 15.20 -2.15 -0.85
CA VAL A 14 16.03 -1.15 -1.53
C VAL A 14 15.77 0.26 -0.98
N ILE A 15 14.51 0.64 -0.77
CA ILE A 15 14.15 1.94 -0.15
C ILE A 15 14.69 2.03 1.29
N SER A 16 14.62 0.95 2.06
CA SER A 16 15.19 0.92 3.42
C SER A 16 16.71 1.03 3.44
N LEU A 17 17.41 0.51 2.43
CA LEU A 17 18.86 0.56 2.33
C LEU A 17 19.37 1.92 1.85
N THR A 18 18.63 2.60 0.98
CA THR A 18 19.05 3.91 0.42
C THR A 18 18.91 5.08 1.41
N ILE A 19 18.07 4.95 2.44
CA ILE A 19 17.89 6.00 3.48
C ILE A 19 19.14 6.18 4.36
N SER A 20 20.13 5.27 4.30
CA SER A 20 21.33 5.34 5.14
C SER A 20 22.46 6.21 4.59
N ILE A 21 22.28 6.87 3.45
CA ILE A 21 23.34 7.68 2.82
C ILE A 21 22.81 9.09 2.57
N THR A 22 23.11 10.03 3.49
CA THR A 22 23.33 11.46 3.18
C THR A 22 23.70 12.23 4.46
N ALA A 23 24.98 12.15 4.85
CA ALA A 23 25.61 13.26 5.56
C ALA A 23 26.01 14.29 4.50
N VAL A 24 25.09 15.21 4.17
CA VAL A 24 25.39 16.33 3.28
C VAL A 24 26.11 17.40 4.09
N THR A 25 27.41 17.53 3.82
CA THR A 25 28.32 18.58 4.24
C THR A 25 27.84 19.96 3.78
N ASP A 26 28.19 20.94 4.60
CA ASP A 26 27.91 22.37 4.55
C ASP A 26 27.70 22.97 3.15
N VAL A 27 26.52 23.56 2.92
CA VAL A 27 26.17 24.29 1.69
C VAL A 27 25.91 25.73 2.11
N GLY A 28 26.78 26.62 1.62
CA GLY A 28 26.73 28.06 1.87
C GLY A 28 25.41 28.71 1.47
N ASP A 29 25.26 29.96 1.91
CA ASP A 29 24.04 30.76 2.05
C ASP A 29 22.96 30.56 0.95
N VAL A 30 22.11 29.55 1.16
CA VAL A 30 21.03 29.10 0.26
C VAL A 30 19.83 30.08 0.29
N SER A 31 19.82 31.01 1.23
CA SER A 31 18.68 31.89 1.51
C SER A 31 18.40 32.91 0.41
N GLN A 32 19.44 33.43 -0.27
CA GLN A 32 19.28 34.39 -1.36
C GLN A 32 18.75 33.76 -2.66
N VAL A 33 19.09 32.50 -2.96
CA VAL A 33 18.66 31.81 -4.20
C VAL A 33 17.19 31.40 -4.13
N LEU A 34 16.69 31.06 -2.94
CA LEU A 34 15.30 30.64 -2.73
C LEU A 34 14.28 31.78 -2.89
N GLY A 35 14.65 33.02 -2.54
CA GLY A 35 13.76 34.19 -2.61
C GLY A 35 13.45 34.61 -4.05
N GLU A 36 14.44 34.61 -4.94
CA GLU A 36 14.27 35.02 -6.34
C GLU A 36 13.58 33.94 -7.20
N GLN A 37 13.81 32.66 -6.92
CA GLN A 37 13.36 31.58 -7.82
C GLN A 37 11.93 31.08 -7.53
N PHE A 38 11.40 31.31 -6.32
CA PHE A 38 10.13 30.70 -5.88
C PHE A 38 9.06 31.70 -5.42
N ASN A 39 9.30 33.01 -5.54
CA ASN A 39 8.34 34.07 -5.24
C ASN A 39 7.75 33.97 -3.81
N ILE A 40 8.55 33.47 -2.86
CA ILE A 40 8.20 33.40 -1.45
C ILE A 40 8.59 34.75 -0.84
N SER A 41 7.63 35.49 -0.27
CA SER A 41 7.91 36.76 0.42
C SER A 41 9.04 36.56 1.43
N ALA A 42 10.08 37.38 1.35
CA ALA A 42 11.28 37.29 2.20
C ALA A 42 10.94 37.20 3.70
N ASP A 43 9.82 37.81 4.09
CA ASP A 43 9.31 37.87 5.46
C ASP A 43 8.83 36.51 6.01
N LYS A 44 8.65 35.49 5.15
CA LYS A 44 8.22 34.13 5.53
C LYS A 44 9.37 33.10 5.53
N ILE A 45 10.60 33.52 5.22
CA ILE A 45 11.74 32.61 5.20
C ILE A 45 12.12 32.29 6.67
N PRO A 46 12.03 31.02 7.09
CA PRO A 46 12.46 30.64 8.43
C PRO A 46 13.94 30.96 8.63
N THR A 47 14.29 31.61 9.73
CA THR A 47 15.70 31.92 10.08
C THR A 47 16.50 30.67 10.48
N ASP A 48 15.80 29.57 10.75
CA ASP A 48 16.38 28.31 11.16
C ASP A 48 16.97 27.55 9.95
N PRO A 49 18.30 27.31 9.91
CA PRO A 49 18.98 26.69 8.77
C PRO A 49 18.46 25.28 8.46
N GLU A 50 17.98 24.53 9.47
CA GLU A 50 17.41 23.20 9.22
C GLU A 50 16.09 23.29 8.44
N LYS A 51 15.24 24.26 8.77
CA LYS A 51 13.97 24.49 8.08
C LYS A 51 14.18 24.96 6.65
N ILE A 52 15.17 25.81 6.40
CA ILE A 52 15.56 26.23 5.04
C ILE A 52 15.97 25.01 4.22
N LYS A 53 16.81 24.13 4.78
CA LYS A 53 17.24 22.89 4.09
C LYS A 53 16.06 21.97 3.78
N GLN A 54 15.13 21.80 4.71
CA GLN A 54 13.92 21.00 4.49
C GLN A 54 13.03 21.59 3.39
N LEU A 55 12.80 22.91 3.41
CA LEU A 55 12.00 23.60 2.41
C LEU A 55 12.64 23.50 1.01
N TYR A 56 13.96 23.67 0.93
CA TYR A 56 14.73 23.50 -0.30
C TYR A 56 14.58 22.08 -0.86
N LEU A 57 14.78 21.05 -0.03
CA LEU A 57 14.63 19.66 -0.46
C LEU A 57 13.20 19.37 -0.93
N GLN A 58 12.19 19.82 -0.18
CA GLN A 58 10.79 19.66 -0.58
C GLN A 58 10.51 20.31 -1.94
N THR A 59 11.06 21.49 -2.17
CA THR A 59 10.91 22.24 -3.42
C THR A 59 11.58 21.51 -4.59
N GLN A 60 12.84 21.07 -4.41
CA GLN A 60 13.59 20.31 -5.42
C GLN A 60 12.87 19.00 -5.79
N TRP A 61 12.33 18.28 -4.80
CA TRP A 61 11.55 17.06 -5.05
C TRP A 61 10.26 17.37 -5.81
N THR A 62 9.57 18.44 -5.45
CA THR A 62 8.33 18.85 -6.13
C THR A 62 8.62 19.23 -7.58
N GLU A 63 9.69 19.99 -7.83
CA GLU A 63 10.11 20.39 -9.18
C GLU A 63 10.55 19.19 -10.01
N PHE A 64 11.33 18.27 -9.43
CA PHE A 64 11.73 17.02 -10.08
C PHE A 64 10.52 16.18 -10.52
N ILE A 65 9.52 16.06 -9.64
CA ILE A 65 8.29 15.31 -9.91
C ILE A 65 7.45 16.00 -10.97
N ALA A 66 7.32 17.33 -10.90
CA ALA A 66 6.56 18.12 -11.86
C ALA A 66 7.19 18.08 -13.26
N LYS A 67 8.52 18.14 -13.36
CA LYS A 67 9.26 18.05 -14.63
C LYS A 67 9.29 16.65 -15.24
N SER A 68 9.06 15.60 -14.45
CA SER A 68 9.03 14.23 -14.95
C SER A 68 7.84 14.02 -15.89
N ARG A 69 8.11 13.53 -17.10
CA ARG A 69 7.08 13.24 -18.13
C ARG A 69 5.99 12.29 -17.65
N VAL A 70 6.33 11.39 -16.73
CA VAL A 70 5.40 10.37 -16.20
C VAL A 70 4.79 10.83 -14.86
N LEU A 71 5.61 11.35 -13.95
CA LEU A 71 5.13 11.68 -12.61
C LEU A 71 4.39 13.03 -12.56
N GLY A 72 4.71 13.98 -13.43
CA GLY A 72 4.09 15.30 -13.47
C GLY A 72 2.57 15.22 -13.71
N PRO A 73 2.09 14.57 -14.79
CA PRO A 73 0.66 14.40 -15.03
C PRO A 73 -0.05 13.64 -13.91
N ALA A 74 0.59 12.61 -13.36
CA ALA A 74 0.03 11.85 -12.24
C ALA A 74 -0.10 12.73 -10.98
N HIS A 75 0.94 13.48 -10.63
CA HIS A 75 0.92 14.41 -9.51
C HIS A 75 -0.17 15.46 -9.67
N ALA A 76 -0.27 16.10 -10.84
CA ALA A 76 -1.29 17.09 -11.15
C ALA A 76 -2.71 16.52 -11.08
N PHE A 77 -2.92 15.29 -11.53
CA PHE A 77 -4.20 14.59 -11.41
C PHE A 77 -4.55 14.32 -9.95
N LEU A 78 -3.60 13.81 -9.16
CA LEU A 78 -3.81 13.51 -7.75
C LEU A 78 -4.06 14.76 -6.89
N THR A 79 -3.40 15.88 -7.21
CA THR A 79 -3.68 17.17 -6.53
C THR A 79 -5.11 17.65 -6.79
N LYS A 80 -5.62 17.49 -8.02
CA LYS A 80 -7.02 17.84 -8.35
C LYS A 80 -8.03 16.99 -7.58
N ILE A 81 -7.68 15.75 -7.25
CA ILE A 81 -8.55 14.82 -6.51
C ILE A 81 -8.19 14.81 -5.01
N SER A 82 -7.58 15.89 -4.50
CA SER A 82 -7.25 16.04 -3.08
C SER A 82 -8.44 15.80 -2.15
N ILE A 83 -9.66 16.10 -2.60
CA ILE A 83 -10.88 15.86 -1.83
C ILE A 83 -11.17 14.36 -1.60
N ALA A 84 -10.88 13.49 -2.58
CA ALA A 84 -11.05 12.05 -2.37
C ALA A 84 -10.02 11.53 -1.37
N PHE A 85 -8.81 12.10 -1.35
CA PHE A 85 -7.81 11.75 -0.33
C PHE A 85 -8.26 12.15 1.08
N GLN A 86 -8.85 13.34 1.22
CA GLN A 86 -9.43 13.76 2.50
C GLN A 86 -10.57 12.82 2.94
N ILE A 87 -11.42 12.35 2.01
CA ILE A 87 -12.51 11.44 2.33
C ILE A 87 -12.00 10.03 2.65
N LEU A 88 -11.05 9.49 1.88
CA LEU A 88 -10.56 8.12 2.03
C LEU A 88 -9.58 7.96 3.20
N PHE A 89 -8.71 8.95 3.40
CA PHE A 89 -7.54 8.86 4.28
C PHE A 89 -7.55 9.89 5.42
N ALA A 90 -8.52 10.81 5.47
CA ALA A 90 -8.53 11.94 6.40
C ALA A 90 -7.25 12.79 6.35
N HIS A 91 -6.61 12.83 5.18
CA HIS A 91 -5.38 13.54 4.94
C HIS A 91 -5.39 14.12 3.52
N PRO A 92 -5.05 15.41 3.33
CA PRO A 92 -4.92 15.96 1.98
C PRO A 92 -3.80 15.23 1.22
N TYR A 93 -3.92 15.22 -0.11
CA TYR A 93 -2.86 14.69 -0.95
C TYR A 93 -1.62 15.58 -0.83
N GLU A 94 -0.55 15.01 -0.32
CA GLU A 94 0.79 15.59 -0.22
C GLU A 94 1.80 14.50 -0.51
N ILE A 95 2.84 14.79 -1.29
CA ILE A 95 3.93 13.83 -1.53
C ILE A 95 4.78 13.75 -0.27
N SER A 96 4.36 12.91 0.67
CA SER A 96 5.04 12.66 1.92
C SER A 96 5.08 11.17 2.22
N LEU A 97 6.12 10.76 2.94
CA LEU A 97 6.23 9.38 3.43
C LEU A 97 5.09 9.04 4.40
N THR A 98 4.57 10.04 5.11
CA THR A 98 3.39 9.93 5.97
C THR A 98 2.15 9.53 5.19
N LEU A 99 1.84 10.21 4.09
CA LEU A 99 0.71 9.84 3.24
C LEU A 99 0.89 8.41 2.70
N PHE A 100 2.09 8.07 2.25
CA PHE A 100 2.39 6.71 1.78
C PHE A 100 2.13 5.65 2.86
N ALA A 101 2.62 5.88 4.08
CA ALA A 101 2.38 5.00 5.23
C ALA A 101 0.88 4.89 5.57
N ILE A 102 0.14 6.00 5.51
CA ILE A 102 -1.32 6.02 5.71
C ILE A 102 -2.02 5.16 4.66
N ILE A 103 -1.68 5.28 3.38
CA ILE A 103 -2.29 4.49 2.30
C ILE A 103 -2.02 3.00 2.50
N VAL A 104 -0.78 2.62 2.83
CA VAL A 104 -0.41 1.22 3.08
C VAL A 104 -1.18 0.65 4.27
N LEU A 105 -1.21 1.36 5.40
CA LEU A 105 -1.97 0.95 6.58
C LEU A 105 -3.46 0.86 6.28
N TRP A 106 -4.03 1.82 5.55
CA TRP A 106 -5.43 1.81 5.15
C TRP A 106 -5.79 0.55 4.37
N PHE A 107 -4.95 0.15 3.41
CA PHE A 107 -5.15 -1.10 2.67
C PHE A 107 -5.06 -2.33 3.59
N ILE A 108 -4.09 -2.36 4.51
CA ILE A 108 -3.93 -3.47 5.48
C ILE A 108 -5.17 -3.58 6.37
N PHE A 109 -5.62 -2.48 6.97
CA PHE A 109 -6.82 -2.48 7.81
C PHE A 109 -8.06 -2.89 7.02
N GLY A 110 -8.22 -2.39 5.80
CA GLY A 110 -9.36 -2.73 4.94
C GLY A 110 -9.42 -4.21 4.56
N THR A 111 -8.28 -4.79 4.16
CA THR A 111 -8.22 -6.22 3.81
C THR A 111 -8.43 -7.11 5.03
N GLN A 112 -7.84 -6.77 6.18
CA GLN A 112 -8.02 -7.55 7.42
C GLN A 112 -9.46 -7.45 7.93
N ALA A 113 -10.08 -6.27 7.90
CA ALA A 113 -11.49 -6.10 8.23
C ALA A 113 -12.39 -6.94 7.31
N SER A 114 -12.12 -6.95 5.99
CA SER A 114 -12.81 -7.80 5.04
C SER A 114 -12.72 -9.28 5.41
N LYS A 115 -11.51 -9.79 5.71
CA LYS A 115 -11.32 -11.21 6.11
C LYS A 115 -12.09 -11.55 7.39
N ILE A 116 -12.10 -10.66 8.38
CA ILE A 116 -12.86 -10.84 9.63
C ILE A 116 -14.36 -10.91 9.33
N ILE A 117 -14.87 -10.03 8.47
CA ILE A 117 -16.28 -10.03 8.05
C ILE A 117 -16.64 -11.33 7.34
N GLU A 118 -15.82 -11.79 6.41
CA GLU A 118 -16.05 -13.07 5.72
C GLU A 118 -16.04 -14.27 6.67
N ALA A 119 -15.20 -14.23 7.71
CA ALA A 119 -15.09 -15.30 8.69
C ALA A 119 -16.25 -15.30 9.71
N LYS A 120 -16.78 -14.13 10.08
CA LYS A 120 -17.79 -13.98 11.14
C LYS A 120 -19.22 -13.84 10.62
N THR A 121 -19.39 -13.49 9.35
CA THR A 121 -20.71 -13.24 8.73
C THR A 121 -20.93 -14.15 7.53
N LYS A 122 -22.14 -14.12 6.96
CA LYS A 122 -22.46 -14.84 5.70
C LYS A 122 -22.07 -14.05 4.45
N ILE A 123 -21.53 -12.85 4.60
CA ILE A 123 -21.15 -11.97 3.49
C ILE A 123 -19.81 -12.43 2.94
N LYS A 124 -19.74 -12.69 1.62
CA LYS A 124 -18.53 -13.22 0.96
C LYS A 124 -18.09 -12.35 -0.21
N GLY A 125 -16.80 -12.38 -0.50
CA GLY A 125 -16.21 -11.81 -1.71
C GLY A 125 -16.26 -10.28 -1.74
N ALA A 126 -16.68 -9.73 -2.86
CA ALA A 126 -16.64 -8.28 -3.12
C ALA A 126 -17.40 -7.44 -2.09
N TYR A 127 -18.52 -7.96 -1.56
CA TYR A 127 -19.30 -7.24 -0.56
C TYR A 127 -18.56 -7.11 0.78
N ALA A 128 -17.89 -8.18 1.22
CA ALA A 128 -17.09 -8.12 2.44
C ALA A 128 -15.88 -7.19 2.26
N PHE A 129 -15.31 -7.17 1.05
CA PHE A 129 -14.22 -6.24 0.71
C PHE A 129 -14.66 -4.78 0.76
N ILE A 130 -15.81 -4.44 0.16
CA ILE A 130 -16.38 -3.09 0.21
C ILE A 130 -16.65 -2.66 1.66
N ILE A 131 -17.24 -3.54 2.48
CA ILE A 131 -17.47 -3.23 3.91
C ILE A 131 -16.15 -3.06 4.65
N GLY A 132 -15.13 -3.88 4.36
CA GLY A 132 -13.78 -3.72 4.90
C GLY A 132 -13.16 -2.36 4.57
N LEU A 133 -13.29 -1.90 3.32
CA LEU A 133 -12.85 -0.56 2.91
C LEU A 133 -13.62 0.54 3.63
N LEU A 134 -14.94 0.40 3.82
CA LEU A 134 -15.73 1.37 4.60
C LEU A 134 -15.26 1.45 6.06
N ILE A 135 -14.94 0.32 6.68
CA ILE A 135 -14.35 0.31 8.04
C ILE A 135 -12.99 1.01 8.05
N ALA A 136 -12.13 0.78 7.05
CA ALA A 136 -10.85 1.45 6.94
C ALA A 136 -11.01 2.98 6.78
N ILE A 137 -12.00 3.44 6.02
CA ILE A 137 -12.36 4.86 5.91
C ILE A 137 -12.79 5.41 7.28
N ILE A 138 -13.66 4.71 8.02
CA ILE A 138 -14.08 5.13 9.36
C ILE A 138 -12.87 5.26 10.30
N LEU A 139 -11.95 4.29 10.27
CA LEU A 139 -10.72 4.33 11.06
C LEU A 139 -9.77 5.47 10.64
N ALA A 140 -9.71 5.78 9.35
CA ALA A 140 -8.95 6.92 8.84
C ALA A 140 -9.53 8.24 9.34
N GLN A 141 -10.86 8.42 9.24
CA GLN A 141 -11.58 9.60 9.73
C GLN A 141 -11.45 9.79 11.24
N ALA A 142 -11.41 8.69 12.00
CA ALA A 142 -11.08 8.70 13.43
C ALA A 142 -9.59 9.02 13.73
N ARG A 143 -8.77 9.27 12.71
CA ARG A 143 -7.32 9.55 12.76
C ARG A 143 -6.47 8.42 13.33
N VAL A 144 -7.04 7.23 13.55
CA VAL A 144 -6.31 6.07 14.09
C VAL A 144 -5.16 5.68 13.16
N ILE A 145 -5.42 5.62 11.86
CA ILE A 145 -4.40 5.27 10.86
C ILE A 145 -3.29 6.32 10.83
N LYS A 146 -3.61 7.61 10.91
CA LYS A 146 -2.63 8.69 10.94
C LYS A 146 -1.72 8.57 12.16
N VAL A 147 -2.29 8.36 13.35
CA VAL A 147 -1.52 8.20 14.60
C VAL A 147 -0.56 7.02 14.51
N ILE A 148 -1.02 5.88 14.00
CA ILE A 148 -0.17 4.69 13.82
C ILE A 148 0.94 5.00 12.79
N ALA A 149 0.59 5.64 11.66
CA ALA A 149 1.56 6.00 10.63
C ALA A 149 2.66 6.92 11.17
N THR A 150 2.29 8.00 11.85
CA THR A 150 3.27 8.94 12.43
C THR A 150 4.10 8.26 13.51
N PHE A 151 3.50 7.43 14.36
CA PHE A 151 4.22 6.66 15.37
C PHE A 151 5.25 5.71 14.74
N LEU A 152 4.88 4.98 13.68
CA LEU A 152 5.80 4.10 12.97
C LEU A 152 6.95 4.87 12.31
N LEU A 153 6.66 6.01 11.68
CA LEU A 153 7.69 6.84 11.06
C LEU A 153 8.63 7.43 12.11
N ASP A 154 8.10 7.98 13.20
CA ASP A 154 8.92 8.47 14.30
C ASP A 154 9.81 7.37 14.85
N LEU A 155 9.29 6.15 15.02
CA LEU A 155 10.03 4.99 15.47
C LEU A 155 11.18 4.60 14.53
N ILE A 156 10.95 4.68 13.22
CA ILE A 156 11.94 4.37 12.18
C ILE A 156 13.00 5.47 12.10
N PHE A 157 12.61 6.74 12.10
CA PHE A 157 13.53 7.85 11.85
C PHE A 157 14.26 8.35 13.09
N LYS A 158 13.82 8.02 14.31
CA LYS A 158 14.53 8.46 15.53
C LYS A 158 15.97 7.93 15.52
N PRO A 159 16.99 8.80 15.62
CA PRO A 159 18.39 8.37 15.55
C PRO A 159 18.82 7.46 16.70
N SER A 160 18.27 7.67 17.91
CA SER A 160 18.75 6.99 19.11
C SER A 160 18.37 5.51 19.21
N ASN A 161 17.43 5.03 18.39
CA ASN A 161 16.76 3.74 18.62
C ASN A 161 16.95 2.76 17.45
N TRP A 162 18.20 2.55 17.03
CA TRP A 162 18.55 1.64 15.93
C TRP A 162 17.98 0.21 16.12
N TRP A 163 17.94 -0.29 17.36
CA TRP A 163 17.39 -1.61 17.69
C TRP A 163 15.86 -1.68 17.49
N MET A 164 15.13 -0.58 17.71
CA MET A 164 13.68 -0.55 17.44
C MET A 164 13.40 -0.66 15.94
N ARG A 165 14.29 -0.15 15.08
CA ARG A 165 14.20 -0.36 13.62
C ARG A 165 14.26 -1.84 13.27
N ILE A 166 15.13 -2.61 13.93
CA ILE A 166 15.22 -4.06 13.74
C ILE A 166 13.92 -4.74 14.17
N ILE A 167 13.32 -4.34 15.30
CA ILE A 167 12.03 -4.87 15.75
C ILE A 167 10.93 -4.57 14.72
N VAL A 168 10.85 -3.34 14.22
CA VAL A 168 9.88 -2.96 13.18
C VAL A 168 10.08 -3.80 11.91
N ILE A 169 11.32 -3.99 11.47
CA ILE A 169 11.64 -4.85 10.32
C ILE A 169 11.17 -6.29 10.58
N ILE A 170 11.43 -6.85 11.76
CA ILE A 170 10.97 -8.20 12.14
C ILE A 170 9.44 -8.28 12.11
N ILE A 171 8.73 -7.27 12.63
CA ILE A 171 7.26 -7.22 12.61
C ILE A 171 6.75 -7.16 11.16
N VAL A 172 7.33 -6.31 10.31
CA VAL A 172 6.96 -6.22 8.89
C VAL A 172 7.19 -7.55 8.19
N LEU A 173 8.34 -8.19 8.42
CA LEU A 173 8.64 -9.52 7.87
C LEU A 173 7.67 -10.58 8.35
N ALA A 174 7.26 -10.55 9.62
CA ALA A 174 6.28 -11.47 10.19
C ALA A 174 4.90 -11.29 9.53
N VAL A 175 4.42 -10.04 9.37
CA VAL A 175 3.16 -9.74 8.67
C VAL A 175 3.21 -10.24 7.23
N VAL A 176 4.30 -9.97 6.52
CA VAL A 176 4.51 -10.45 5.15
C VAL A 176 4.51 -11.99 5.10
N ALA A 177 5.15 -12.66 6.05
CA ALA A 177 5.17 -14.12 6.12
C ALA A 177 3.78 -14.71 6.36
N ILE A 178 2.95 -14.07 7.21
CA ILE A 178 1.56 -14.46 7.45
C ILE A 178 0.74 -14.32 6.16
N GLU A 179 0.82 -13.18 5.49
CA GLU A 179 0.11 -12.95 4.21
C GLU A 179 0.53 -13.97 3.13
N ILE A 180 1.82 -14.35 3.08
CA ILE A 180 2.29 -15.40 2.17
C ILE A 180 1.65 -16.74 2.51
N LYS A 181 1.61 -17.13 3.78
CA LYS A 181 0.98 -18.39 4.21
C LYS A 181 -0.50 -18.42 3.87
N GLU A 182 -1.23 -17.33 4.14
CA GLU A 182 -2.65 -17.24 3.80
C GLU A 182 -2.89 -17.34 2.29
N SER A 183 -2.07 -16.67 1.48
CA SER A 183 -2.15 -16.76 0.03
C SER A 183 -1.92 -18.19 -0.48
N GLN A 184 -1.02 -18.95 0.14
CA GLN A 184 -0.78 -20.35 -0.23
C GLN A 184 -1.98 -21.25 0.13
N ILE A 185 -2.58 -21.05 1.29
CA ILE A 185 -3.79 -21.79 1.72
C ILE A 185 -4.95 -21.51 0.77
N LEU A 186 -5.17 -20.24 0.44
CA LEU A 186 -6.20 -19.83 -0.54
C LEU A 186 -5.95 -20.44 -1.91
N ALA A 187 -4.70 -20.41 -2.40
CA ALA A 187 -4.34 -21.01 -3.68
C ALA A 187 -4.57 -22.53 -3.70
N LYS A 188 -4.29 -23.23 -2.60
CA LYS A 188 -4.55 -24.67 -2.46
C LYS A 188 -6.04 -24.97 -2.52
N ARG A 189 -6.87 -24.24 -1.76
CA ARG A 189 -8.33 -24.38 -1.78
C ARG A 189 -8.94 -24.12 -3.16
N LEU A 190 -8.43 -23.12 -3.88
CA LEU A 190 -8.87 -22.84 -5.25
C LEU A 190 -8.52 -23.98 -6.22
N LYS A 191 -7.34 -24.60 -6.07
CA LYS A 191 -6.96 -25.77 -6.86
C LYS A 191 -7.84 -26.98 -6.54
N GLU A 192 -8.09 -27.25 -5.26
CA GLU A 192 -8.96 -28.35 -4.83
C GLU A 192 -10.38 -28.18 -5.35
N ASN A 193 -10.95 -26.97 -5.28
CA ASN A 193 -12.28 -26.68 -5.82
C ASN A 193 -12.34 -26.84 -7.34
N LYS A 194 -11.28 -26.48 -8.07
CA LYS A 194 -11.20 -26.73 -9.52
C LYS A 194 -11.17 -28.23 -9.83
N ILE A 195 -10.34 -28.99 -9.13
CA ILE A 195 -10.25 -30.45 -9.30
C ILE A 195 -11.60 -31.11 -9.01
N LYS A 196 -12.27 -30.73 -7.92
CA LYS A 196 -13.61 -31.24 -7.60
C LYS A 196 -14.63 -30.94 -8.68
N LYS A 197 -14.68 -29.70 -9.20
CA LYS A 197 -15.57 -29.36 -10.32
C LYS A 197 -15.28 -30.17 -11.57
N THR A 198 -14.01 -30.34 -11.93
CA THR A 198 -13.63 -31.15 -13.09
C THR A 198 -13.97 -32.63 -12.91
N GLN A 199 -13.87 -33.16 -11.68
CA GLN A 199 -14.31 -34.53 -11.36
C GLN A 199 -15.83 -34.66 -11.45
N GLU A 200 -16.59 -33.71 -10.90
CA GLU A 200 -18.06 -33.67 -10.98
C GLU A 200 -18.54 -33.58 -12.45
N GLU A 201 -17.91 -32.73 -13.28
CA GLU A 201 -18.18 -32.61 -14.71
C GLU A 201 -17.87 -33.92 -15.46
N ALA A 202 -16.73 -34.56 -15.17
CA ALA A 202 -16.35 -35.84 -15.77
C ALA A 202 -17.31 -36.98 -15.37
N GLU A 203 -17.77 -37.01 -14.11
CA GLU A 203 -18.77 -37.96 -13.65
C GLU A 203 -20.13 -37.76 -14.31
N GLN A 204 -20.56 -36.50 -14.52
CA GLN A 204 -21.78 -36.19 -15.26
C GLN A 204 -21.69 -36.66 -16.71
N GLN A 205 -20.59 -36.37 -17.41
CA GLN A 205 -20.36 -36.85 -18.78
C GLN A 205 -20.34 -38.39 -18.87
N LEU A 206 -19.72 -39.07 -17.91
CA LEU A 206 -19.74 -40.54 -17.84
C LEU A 206 -21.15 -41.11 -17.63
N LYS A 207 -21.99 -40.44 -16.83
CA LYS A 207 -23.39 -40.84 -16.63
C LYS A 207 -24.21 -40.68 -17.92
N GLU A 208 -24.00 -39.59 -18.66
CA GLU A 208 -24.66 -39.37 -19.96
C GLU A 208 -24.26 -40.43 -20.99
N VAL A 209 -22.96 -40.72 -21.14
CA VAL A 209 -22.46 -41.76 -22.06
C VAL A 209 -23.00 -43.15 -21.69
N LYS A 210 -23.06 -43.50 -20.40
CA LYS A 210 -23.68 -44.75 -19.93
C LYS A 210 -25.19 -44.80 -20.19
N GLY A 211 -25.89 -43.67 -20.11
CA GLY A 211 -27.30 -43.56 -20.48
C GLY A 211 -27.53 -43.83 -21.97
N LEU A 212 -26.73 -43.21 -22.84
CA LEU A 212 -26.82 -43.38 -24.30
C LEU A 212 -26.53 -44.82 -24.74
N THR A 213 -25.48 -45.43 -24.20
CA THR A 213 -25.09 -46.83 -24.52
C THR A 213 -26.17 -47.84 -24.12
N LYS A 214 -26.80 -47.68 -22.95
CA LYS A 214 -27.97 -48.49 -22.55
C LYS A 214 -29.16 -48.29 -23.48
N GLY A 215 -29.39 -47.05 -23.94
CA GLY A 215 -30.43 -46.74 -24.92
C GLY A 215 -30.21 -47.52 -26.22
N VAL A 216 -29.02 -47.44 -26.80
CA VAL A 216 -28.67 -48.14 -28.06
C VAL A 216 -28.81 -49.66 -27.95
N GLN A 217 -28.39 -50.26 -26.83
CA GLN A 217 -28.56 -51.71 -26.61
C GLN A 217 -30.02 -52.17 -26.55
N LYS A 218 -30.95 -51.30 -26.13
CA LYS A 218 -32.37 -51.64 -26.03
C LYS A 218 -33.11 -51.63 -27.39
N PHE A 219 -32.54 -50.98 -28.40
CA PHE A 219 -33.09 -50.90 -29.76
C PHE A 219 -32.51 -51.95 -30.71
N LYS A 220 -31.60 -52.79 -30.24
CA LYS A 220 -30.99 -53.88 -31.01
C LYS A 220 -31.61 -55.20 -30.60
#